data_AF-A0A8I1W8X5-F1
#
_entry.id   AF-A0A8I1W8X5-F1
#
_cell.length_a   1.000
_cell.length_b   1.000
_cell.length_c   1.000
_cell.angle_alpha   90.00
_cell.angle_beta   90.00
_cell.angle_gamma   90.00
#
_symmetry.space_group_name_H-M   'P 1'
#
loop_
_entity.id
_entity.type
_entity.pdbx_description
1 polymer ?
#
loop_
_entity_poly.entity_id
_entity_poly.type
_entity_poly.pdbx_seq_one_letter_code
_entity_poly.pdbx_strand_id
1 'polypeptide(L)' 'FYNLATQVDTLDQSKTYLLFCERGVMSKMQALYLREKGFTNVKVYRP' A
#
# COMPACT_ATOMS: atom_id res chain seq x y z
N PHE A 1 9.56 -3.02 -10.76
CA PHE A 1 8.77 -3.49 -9.60
C PHE A 1 9.42 -2.96 -8.33
N TYR A 2 8.91 -1.86 -7.77
CA TYR A 2 9.37 -1.40 -6.46
C TYR A 2 8.79 -2.36 -5.40
N ASN A 3 9.64 -3.09 -4.70
CA ASN A 3 9.27 -3.99 -3.61
C ASN A 3 8.80 -3.19 -2.39
N LEU A 4 7.60 -2.61 -2.49
CA LEU A 4 6.99 -1.93 -1.37
C LEU A 4 6.62 -2.94 -0.27
N ALA A 5 6.15 -4.13 -0.68
CA ALA A 5 5.65 -5.20 0.20
C ALA A 5 6.60 -5.63 1.34
N THR A 6 7.91 -5.51 1.16
CA THR A 6 8.91 -5.82 2.21
C THR A 6 9.20 -4.65 3.13
N GLN A 7 9.07 -3.41 2.66
CA GLN A 7 9.24 -2.23 3.51
C GLN A 7 8.00 -2.01 4.39
N VAL A 8 6.79 -2.36 3.91
CA VAL A 8 5.57 -2.17 4.70
C VAL A 8 5.51 -3.03 5.96
N ASP A 9 6.21 -4.18 5.99
CA ASP A 9 6.37 -5.00 7.21
C ASP A 9 7.22 -4.30 8.28
N THR A 10 8.14 -3.42 7.86
CA THR A 10 8.95 -2.60 8.78
C THR A 10 8.31 -1.24 9.09
N LEU A 11 7.18 -0.93 8.46
CA LEU A 11 6.48 0.34 8.66
C LEU A 11 5.61 0.28 9.92
N ASP A 12 5.58 1.41 10.61
CA ASP A 12 4.80 1.60 11.83
C ASP A 12 3.29 1.50 11.53
N GLN A 13 2.63 0.48 12.09
CA GLN A 13 1.20 0.26 11.89
C GLN A 13 0.31 1.36 12.50
N SER A 14 0.87 2.21 13.38
CA SER A 14 0.19 3.38 13.92
C SER A 14 -0.05 4.46 12.85
N LYS A 15 0.75 4.46 11.77
CA LYS A 15 0.68 5.48 10.72
C LYS A 15 -0.16 4.99 9.54
N THR A 16 -0.94 5.92 8.97
CA THR A 16 -1.70 5.66 7.74
C THR A 16 -0.85 6.02 6.53
N TYR A 17 -0.68 5.08 5.60
CA TYR A 17 0.08 5.24 4.37
C TYR A 17 -0.86 5.44 3.18
N LEU A 18 -0.54 6.42 2.34
CA LEU A 18 -1.25 6.68 1.09
C LEU A 18 -0.43 6.17 -0.10
N LEU A 19 -1.01 5.27 -0.89
CA LEU A 19 -0.46 4.78 -2.15
C LEU A 19 -1.06 5.56 -3.31
N PHE A 20 -0.20 6.18 -4.11
CA PHE A 20 -0.58 6.87 -5.34
C PHE A 20 0.13 6.23 -6.54
N CYS A 21 -0.56 6.11 -7.66
CA CYS A 21 0.02 5.69 -8.93
C CYS A 21 -0.76 6.36 -10.05
N GLU A 22 -0.06 7.01 -11.00
CA GLU A 22 -0.66 7.72 -12.14
C GLU A 22 -1.66 6.85 -12.92
N ARG A 23 -1.35 5.55 -13.12
CA ARG A 23 -2.22 4.63 -13.86
C ARG A 23 -3.14 3.81 -12.96
N GLY A 24 -3.05 3.93 -11.64
CA GLY A 24 -3.97 3.31 -10.67
C GLY A 24 -4.00 1.78 -10.59
N VAL A 25 -3.24 1.05 -11.44
CA VAL A 25 -3.21 -0.43 -11.46
C VAL A 25 -2.26 -0.97 -10.38
N MET A 26 -1.03 -0.44 -10.32
CA MET A 26 0.00 -0.88 -9.37
C MET A 26 -0.34 -0.54 -7.92
N SER A 27 -0.88 0.67 -7.68
CA SER A 27 -1.30 1.08 -6.33
C SER A 27 -2.46 0.23 -5.79
N LYS A 28 -3.39 -0.18 -6.65
CA LYS A 28 -4.51 -1.05 -6.26
C LYS A 28 -4.05 -2.48 -5.96
N MET A 29 -3.18 -3.05 -6.80
CA MET A 29 -2.62 -4.39 -6.57
C MET A 29 -1.83 -4.45 -5.25
N GLN A 30 -0.95 -3.47 -5.01
CA GLN A 30 -0.19 -3.41 -3.76
C GLN A 30 -1.09 -3.20 -2.54
N ALA A 31 -2.10 -2.32 -2.63
CA ALA A 31 -3.05 -2.13 -1.52
C ALA A 31 -3.84 -3.40 -1.19
N LEU A 32 -4.19 -4.19 -2.21
CA LEU A 32 -4.93 -5.44 -2.01
C LEU A 32 -4.06 -6.48 -1.31
N TYR A 33 -2.81 -6.65 -1.78
CA TYR A 33 -1.83 -7.53 -1.15
C TYR A 33 -1.55 -7.15 0.31
N LEU A 34 -1.48 -5.85 0.60
CA LEU A 34 -1.28 -5.34 1.96
C LEU A 34 -2.49 -5.59 2.86
N ARG A 35 -3.72 -5.42 2.35
CA ARG A 35 -4.93 -5.80 3.08
C ARG A 35 -4.98 -7.29 3.39
N GLU A 36 -4.59 -8.15 2.45
CA GLU A 36 -4.53 -9.60 2.66
C GLU A 36 -3.49 -9.98 3.72
N LYS A 37 -2.37 -9.27 3.79
CA LYS A 37 -1.40 -9.40 4.89
C LYS A 37 -1.91 -8.88 6.24
N GLY A 38 -3.08 -8.24 6.30
CA GLY A 38 -3.65 -7.67 7.53
C GLY A 38 -3.36 -6.18 7.75
N PHE A 39 -2.68 -5.52 6.81
CA PHE A 39 -2.41 -4.08 6.88
C PHE A 39 -3.62 -3.29 6.40
N THR A 40 -4.41 -2.76 7.33
CA THR A 40 -5.58 -1.90 7.04
C THR A 40 -5.23 -0.41 7.01
N ASN A 41 -4.00 -0.05 7.38
CA ASN A 41 -3.47 1.31 7.43
C ASN A 41 -3.00 1.84 6.06
N VAL A 42 -3.43 1.22 4.96
CA VAL A 42 -2.99 1.56 3.60
C VAL A 42 -4.19 1.99 2.77
N LYS A 43 -4.15 3.22 2.21
CA LYS A 43 -5.23 3.79 1.40
C LYS A 43 -4.71 4.13 0.00
N VAL A 44 -5.53 3.92 -1.02
CA VAL A 44 -5.20 4.31 -2.40
C VAL A 44 -5.75 5.71 -2.66
N TYR A 45 -4.88 6.65 -3.00
CA TYR A 45 -5.28 7.97 -3.47
C TYR A 45 -5.44 7.95 -4.99
N ARG A 46 -6.58 8.47 -5.45
CA ARG A 46 -6.85 8.78 -6.86
C ARG A 46 -7.37 10.22 -6.92
N PRO A 47 -6.69 11.12 -7.65
CA PRO A 47 -7.26 12.41 -8.01
C PRO A 47 -8.48 12.24 -8.93
#